data_AF-A0A2N9MGL7-F1
#
_entry.id   AF-A0A2N9MGL7-F1
#
_cell.length_a   1.000
_cell.length_b   1.000
_cell.length_c   1.000
_cell.angle_alpha   90.00
_cell.angle_beta   90.00
_cell.angle_gamma   90.00
#
_symmetry.space_group_name_H-M   'P 1'
#
loop_
_entity.id
_entity.type
_entity.pdbx_description
1 polymer ?
#
loop_
_entity_poly.entity_id
_entity_poly.type
_entity_poly.pdbx_seq_one_letter_code
_entity_poly.pdbx_strand_id
1 'polypeptide(L)'
;MSSVRSANTSPEIAVRITRYPSITEPQFFGCAAAFVDSLFGELHAAASALRRLEGRAKGSAFAYEMTLDRHRYGALIVIDRWSTLVRAFSPHLTLSRYPGILTEASSRVSTAENILGRANQLIDAADRYGTEAVEASLMAFQSLQVTFAEERGAADQYTKLGPMLPEEYKESRQIFLEDLAAR
;
A
#
# COMPACT_ATOMS: atom_id res chain seq x y z
N MET A 1 -1.80 -43.55 16.91
CA MET A 1 -1.48 -42.19 17.41
C MET A 1 -0.89 -41.41 16.25
N SER A 2 -1.67 -40.45 15.76
CA SER A 2 -1.44 -39.68 14.54
C SER A 2 -0.30 -38.69 14.73
N SER A 3 0.75 -38.77 13.91
CA SER A 3 1.75 -37.71 13.76
C SER A 3 1.29 -36.79 12.63
N VAL A 4 0.81 -35.61 12.99
CA VAL A 4 0.28 -34.60 12.06
C VAL A 4 1.30 -33.46 11.94
N ARG A 5 1.80 -33.31 10.72
CA ARG A 5 2.26 -32.09 10.02
C ARG A 5 3.38 -31.27 10.67
N SER A 6 4.58 -31.46 10.10
CA SER A 6 5.53 -30.35 9.91
C SER A 6 4.88 -29.33 8.97
N ALA A 7 4.47 -28.19 9.51
CA ALA A 7 4.01 -27.06 8.70
C ALA A 7 5.23 -26.46 8.00
N ASN A 8 5.25 -26.65 6.68
CA ASN A 8 6.18 -26.04 5.76
C ASN A 8 5.78 -24.56 5.62
N THR A 9 6.30 -23.67 6.47
CA THR A 9 6.23 -22.23 6.25
C THR A 9 7.35 -21.86 5.29
N SER A 10 6.99 -21.65 4.02
CA SER A 10 7.81 -20.88 3.09
C SER A 10 8.28 -19.61 3.81
N PRO A 11 9.55 -19.18 3.65
CA PRO A 11 9.97 -17.90 4.18
C PRO A 11 9.19 -16.84 3.42
N GLU A 12 8.13 -16.33 4.04
CA GLU A 12 7.56 -15.04 3.71
C GLU A 12 8.76 -14.10 3.67
N ILE A 13 9.08 -13.54 2.49
CA ILE A 13 10.28 -12.73 2.32
C ILE A 13 10.11 -11.52 3.24
N ALA A 14 10.71 -11.63 4.43
CA ALA A 14 10.57 -10.62 5.46
C ALA A 14 11.18 -9.32 4.94
N VAL A 15 10.39 -8.26 5.01
CA VAL A 15 10.78 -6.88 4.71
C VAL A 15 12.13 -6.61 5.38
N ARG A 16 13.17 -6.25 4.61
CA ARG A 16 14.53 -6.10 5.15
C ARG A 16 14.57 -5.10 6.30
N ILE A 17 13.76 -4.05 6.23
CA ILE A 17 13.75 -3.04 7.28
C ILE A 17 13.27 -3.59 8.64
N THR A 18 12.50 -4.68 8.70
CA THR A 18 12.10 -5.28 9.98
C THR A 18 13.20 -6.11 10.65
N ARG A 19 14.37 -6.22 10.01
CA ARG A 19 15.57 -6.83 10.62
C ARG A 19 16.27 -5.89 11.60
N TYR A 20 15.97 -4.59 11.56
CA TYR A 20 16.48 -3.64 12.55
C TYR A 20 15.70 -3.81 13.86
N PRO A 21 16.37 -3.81 15.04
CA PRO A 21 15.69 -4.00 16.33
C PRO A 21 14.82 -2.81 16.73
N SER A 22 15.15 -1.62 16.22
CA SER A 22 14.40 -0.38 16.38
C SER A 22 14.73 0.56 15.22
N ILE A 23 13.88 1.57 15.02
CA ILE A 23 14.09 2.65 14.08
C ILE A 23 13.76 3.99 14.75
N THR A 24 14.40 5.06 14.29
CA THR A 24 14.12 6.42 14.72
C THR A 24 12.85 6.97 14.05
N GLU A 25 12.29 8.04 14.60
CA GLU A 25 11.14 8.72 14.00
C GLU A 25 11.42 9.20 12.56
N PRO A 26 12.56 9.84 12.24
CA PRO A 26 12.93 10.15 10.85
C PRO A 26 12.99 8.93 9.93
N GLN A 27 13.51 7.80 10.41
CA GLN A 27 13.54 6.56 9.62
C GLN A 27 12.13 6.04 9.33
N PHE A 28 11.26 6.05 10.32
CA PHE A 28 9.86 5.64 10.14
C PHE A 28 9.14 6.54 9.11
N PHE A 29 9.35 7.85 9.18
CA PHE A 29 8.75 8.76 8.20
C PHE A 29 9.32 8.60 6.78
N GLY A 30 10.58 8.17 6.64
CA GLY A 30 11.14 7.76 5.35
C GLY A 30 10.33 6.61 4.73
N CYS A 31 9.98 5.62 5.54
CA CYS A 31 9.16 4.48 5.12
C CYS A 31 7.72 4.89 4.83
N ALA A 32 7.12 5.75 5.66
CA ALA A 32 5.77 6.26 5.45
C ALA A 32 5.67 7.02 4.12
N ALA A 33 6.69 7.80 3.76
CA ALA A 33 6.74 8.48 2.46
C ALA A 33 6.81 7.48 1.29
N ALA A 34 7.68 6.47 1.37
CA ALA A 34 7.75 5.42 0.34
C ALA A 34 6.41 4.65 0.22
N PHE A 35 5.76 4.35 1.34
CA PHE A 35 4.44 3.72 1.38
C PHE A 35 3.39 4.56 0.64
N VAL A 36 3.28 5.85 0.98
CA VAL A 36 2.30 6.77 0.38
C VAL A 36 2.54 6.94 -1.11
N ASP A 37 3.78 7.22 -1.52
CA ASP A 37 4.15 7.40 -2.93
C ASP A 37 3.81 6.14 -3.74
N SER A 38 4.13 4.97 -3.19
CA SER A 38 3.89 3.69 -3.86
C SER A 38 2.40 3.38 -3.92
N LEU A 39 1.68 3.45 -2.80
CA LEU A 39 0.25 3.14 -2.76
C LEU A 39 -0.53 4.06 -3.70
N PHE A 40 -0.29 5.37 -3.64
CA PHE A 40 -1.01 6.32 -4.48
C PHE A 40 -0.59 6.23 -5.94
N GLY A 41 0.66 5.87 -6.24
CA GLY A 41 1.12 5.55 -7.59
C GLY A 41 0.36 4.35 -8.17
N GLU A 42 0.26 3.25 -7.42
CA GLU A 42 -0.48 2.04 -7.82
C GLU A 42 -1.97 2.38 -8.03
N LEU A 43 -2.62 3.07 -7.08
CA LEU A 43 -4.03 3.45 -7.20
C LEU A 43 -4.30 4.40 -8.37
N HIS A 44 -3.40 5.35 -8.64
CA HIS A 44 -3.53 6.27 -9.76
C HIS A 44 -3.39 5.55 -11.11
N ALA A 45 -2.43 4.63 -11.21
CA ALA A 45 -2.22 3.84 -12.42
C ALA A 45 -3.39 2.89 -12.68
N ALA A 46 -3.90 2.22 -11.64
CA ALA A 46 -5.13 1.41 -11.72
C ALA A 46 -6.34 2.26 -12.15
N ALA A 47 -6.54 3.43 -11.54
CA ALA A 47 -7.61 4.36 -11.91
C ALA A 47 -7.52 4.81 -13.37
N SER A 48 -6.31 5.13 -13.85
CA SER A 48 -6.06 5.54 -15.23
C SER A 48 -6.39 4.41 -16.22
N ALA A 49 -5.93 3.19 -15.94
CA ALA A 49 -6.23 2.02 -16.76
C ALA A 49 -7.74 1.72 -16.78
N LEU A 50 -8.40 1.78 -15.61
CA LEU A 50 -9.83 1.52 -15.49
C LEU A 50 -10.68 2.52 -16.30
N ARG A 51 -10.31 3.81 -16.29
CA ARG A 51 -10.97 4.82 -17.14
C ARG A 51 -10.82 4.54 -18.65
N ARG A 52 -9.70 3.95 -19.08
CA ARG A 52 -9.50 3.56 -20.49
C ARG A 52 -10.36 2.36 -20.88
N LEU A 53 -10.73 1.55 -19.91
CA LEU A 53 -11.56 0.36 -20.07
C LEU A 53 -13.07 0.67 -20.04
N GLU A 54 -13.48 1.84 -19.54
CA GLU A 54 -14.89 2.20 -19.42
C GLU A 54 -15.68 2.01 -20.72
N GLY A 55 -16.86 1.40 -20.59
CA GLY A 55 -17.77 1.05 -21.69
C GLY A 55 -17.40 -0.23 -22.44
N ARG A 56 -16.16 -0.73 -22.30
CA ARG A 56 -15.66 -1.90 -23.04
C ARG A 56 -16.08 -3.23 -22.40
N ALA A 57 -16.22 -4.26 -23.23
CA ALA A 57 -16.34 -5.64 -22.77
C ALA A 57 -14.98 -6.15 -22.25
N LYS A 58 -14.99 -7.07 -21.27
CA LYS A 58 -13.76 -7.72 -20.84
C LYS A 58 -13.09 -8.50 -21.99
N GLY A 59 -11.76 -8.55 -21.97
CA GLY A 59 -10.92 -9.17 -23.00
C GLY A 59 -10.74 -8.31 -24.25
N SER A 60 -11.50 -7.21 -24.43
CA SER A 60 -11.42 -6.39 -25.64
C SER A 60 -10.24 -5.40 -25.65
N ALA A 61 -9.58 -5.21 -24.52
CA ALA A 61 -8.51 -4.22 -24.35
C ALA A 61 -7.41 -4.72 -23.40
N PHE A 62 -6.93 -5.95 -23.66
CA PHE A 62 -6.02 -6.72 -22.81
C PHE A 62 -4.85 -5.93 -22.19
N ALA A 63 -4.20 -5.04 -22.94
CA ALA A 63 -3.07 -4.25 -22.41
C ALA A 63 -3.48 -3.35 -21.22
N TYR A 64 -4.66 -2.75 -21.28
CA TYR A 64 -5.18 -1.94 -20.18
C TYR A 64 -5.67 -2.82 -19.03
N GLU A 65 -6.22 -4.00 -19.31
CA GLU A 65 -6.64 -4.96 -18.28
C GLU A 65 -5.43 -5.50 -17.49
N MET A 66 -4.35 -5.87 -18.18
CA MET A 66 -3.10 -6.29 -17.55
C MET A 66 -2.48 -5.15 -16.72
N THR A 67 -2.58 -3.91 -17.19
CA THR A 67 -2.12 -2.74 -16.43
C THR A 67 -2.98 -2.55 -15.18
N LEU A 68 -4.30 -2.63 -15.30
CA LEU A 68 -5.23 -2.55 -14.17
C LEU A 68 -4.92 -3.65 -13.13
N ASP A 69 -4.77 -4.90 -13.57
CA ASP A 69 -4.47 -6.04 -12.71
C ASP A 69 -3.15 -5.87 -11.96
N ARG A 70 -2.09 -5.51 -12.68
CA ARG A 70 -0.79 -5.24 -12.08
C ARG A 70 -0.90 -4.23 -10.94
N HIS A 71 -1.63 -3.14 -11.16
CA HIS A 71 -1.67 -2.04 -10.21
C HIS A 71 -2.66 -2.25 -9.06
N ARG A 72 -3.82 -2.88 -9.30
CA ARG A 72 -4.79 -3.16 -8.22
C ARG A 72 -4.28 -4.21 -7.23
N TYR A 73 -3.52 -5.20 -7.70
CA TYR A 73 -2.86 -6.17 -6.81
C TYR A 73 -1.54 -5.60 -6.25
N GLY A 74 -0.85 -4.72 -6.98
CA GLY A 74 0.28 -3.95 -6.46
C GLY A 74 -0.09 -3.14 -5.22
N ALA A 75 -1.25 -2.46 -5.23
CA ALA A 75 -1.74 -1.71 -4.08
C ALA A 75 -1.94 -2.58 -2.82
N LEU A 76 -2.44 -3.81 -2.97
CA LEU A 76 -2.59 -4.76 -1.86
C LEU A 76 -1.24 -5.19 -1.28
N ILE A 77 -0.23 -5.42 -2.14
CA ILE A 77 1.13 -5.73 -1.70
C ILE A 77 1.72 -4.57 -0.90
N VAL A 78 1.54 -3.33 -1.37
CA VAL A 78 2.03 -2.14 -0.66
C VAL A 78 1.40 -2.02 0.74
N ILE A 79 0.08 -2.29 0.87
CA ILE A 79 -0.62 -2.29 2.16
C ILE A 79 -0.13 -3.41 3.08
N ASP A 80 0.08 -4.61 2.57
CA ASP A 80 0.63 -5.74 3.36
C ASP A 80 2.02 -5.41 3.93
N ARG A 81 2.89 -4.85 3.10
CA ARG A 81 4.26 -4.47 3.50
C ARG A 81 4.25 -3.34 4.52
N TRP A 82 3.34 -2.38 4.38
CA TRP A 82 3.10 -1.34 5.38
C TRP A 82 2.59 -1.92 6.70
N SER A 83 1.61 -2.82 6.65
CA SER A 83 1.08 -3.53 7.83
C SER A 83 2.18 -4.26 8.58
N THR A 84 3.05 -4.97 7.86
CA THR A 84 4.21 -5.67 8.41
C THR A 84 5.17 -4.71 9.12
N LEU A 85 5.50 -3.58 8.48
CA LEU A 85 6.39 -2.57 9.05
C LEU A 85 5.82 -1.95 10.33
N VAL A 86 4.55 -1.51 10.30
CA VAL A 86 3.93 -0.86 11.46
C VAL A 86 3.75 -1.85 12.61
N ARG A 87 3.41 -3.12 12.34
CA ARG A 87 3.34 -4.16 13.37
C ARG A 87 4.70 -4.41 14.03
N ALA A 88 5.78 -4.39 13.27
CA ALA A 88 7.12 -4.62 13.80
C ALA A 88 7.57 -3.50 14.75
N PHE A 89 7.27 -2.23 14.42
CA PHE A 89 7.85 -1.09 15.13
C PHE A 89 6.89 -0.37 16.09
N SER A 90 5.56 -0.51 15.92
CA SER A 90 4.59 0.19 16.80
C SER A 90 4.76 -0.07 18.30
N PRO A 91 5.20 -1.24 18.80
CA PRO A 91 5.38 -1.45 20.25
C PRO A 91 6.55 -0.66 20.87
N HIS A 92 7.47 -0.16 20.05
CA HIS A 92 8.74 0.41 20.51
C HIS A 92 9.04 1.80 19.93
N LEU A 93 8.12 2.35 19.14
CA LEU A 93 8.24 3.66 18.50
C LEU A 93 7.13 4.60 18.98
N THR A 94 7.52 5.82 19.34
CA THR A 94 6.59 6.91 19.64
C THR A 94 6.82 8.02 18.62
N LEU A 95 5.75 8.46 17.96
CA LEU A 95 5.80 9.59 17.04
C LEU A 95 5.42 10.88 17.77
N SER A 96 6.25 11.91 17.63
CA SER A 96 6.00 13.25 18.15
C SER A 96 4.90 13.98 17.36
N ARG A 97 4.71 13.59 16.10
CA ARG A 97 3.66 14.08 15.20
C ARG A 97 2.99 12.91 14.50
N TYR A 98 1.72 13.07 14.14
CA TYR A 98 0.95 12.01 13.47
C TYR A 98 0.93 10.67 14.24
N PRO A 99 0.65 10.66 15.56
CA PRO A 99 0.64 9.42 16.33
C PRO A 99 -0.45 8.44 15.85
N GLY A 100 -1.49 8.95 15.18
CA GLY A 100 -2.57 8.16 14.60
C GLY A 100 -2.07 7.12 13.60
N ILE A 101 -0.94 7.39 12.93
CA ILE A 101 -0.28 6.44 12.03
C ILE A 101 0.00 5.10 12.73
N LEU A 102 0.43 5.12 14.00
CA LEU A 102 0.69 3.90 14.77
C LEU A 102 -0.56 3.41 15.50
N THR A 103 -1.29 4.32 16.17
CA THR A 103 -2.40 3.93 17.04
C THR A 103 -3.62 3.40 16.29
N GLU A 104 -3.83 3.86 15.05
CA GLU A 104 -4.97 3.45 14.22
C GLU A 104 -4.57 2.52 13.06
N ALA A 105 -3.29 2.15 12.98
CA ALA A 105 -2.72 1.40 11.85
C ALA A 105 -3.53 0.16 11.49
N SER A 106 -3.84 -0.69 12.47
CA SER A 106 -4.58 -1.93 12.24
C SER A 106 -5.99 -1.68 11.71
N SER A 107 -6.65 -0.62 12.17
CA SER A 107 -7.99 -0.24 11.70
C SER A 107 -7.96 0.30 10.27
N ARG A 108 -6.99 1.18 9.96
CA ARG A 108 -6.79 1.75 8.62
C ARG A 108 -6.40 0.70 7.60
N VAL A 109 -5.48 -0.21 7.94
CA VAL A 109 -5.10 -1.35 7.08
C VAL A 109 -6.30 -2.24 6.78
N SER A 110 -7.03 -2.68 7.82
CA SER A 110 -8.23 -3.52 7.62
C SER A 110 -9.30 -2.81 6.78
N THR A 111 -9.50 -1.52 7.01
CA THR A 111 -10.42 -0.70 6.20
C THR A 111 -9.97 -0.66 4.74
N ALA A 112 -8.68 -0.46 4.49
CA ALA A 112 -8.12 -0.39 3.15
C ALA A 112 -8.21 -1.73 2.39
N GLU A 113 -7.88 -2.84 3.05
CA GLU A 113 -8.03 -4.20 2.52
C GLU A 113 -9.48 -4.51 2.15
N ASN A 114 -10.44 -4.13 3.00
CA ASN A 114 -11.86 -4.31 2.73
C ASN A 114 -12.34 -3.48 1.53
N ILE A 115 -11.91 -2.22 1.43
CA ILE A 115 -12.25 -1.33 0.30
C ILE A 115 -11.70 -1.90 -1.02
N LEU A 116 -10.41 -2.27 -1.06
CA LEU A 116 -9.79 -2.84 -2.25
C LEU A 116 -10.36 -4.22 -2.60
N GLY A 117 -10.60 -5.06 -1.60
CA GLY A 117 -11.20 -6.38 -1.79
C GLY A 117 -12.56 -6.28 -2.48
N ARG A 118 -13.42 -5.36 -2.03
CA ARG A 118 -14.73 -5.12 -2.64
C ARG A 118 -14.63 -4.51 -4.05
N ALA A 119 -13.75 -3.54 -4.26
CA ALA A 119 -13.53 -2.96 -5.57
C ALA A 119 -13.01 -4.00 -6.58
N ASN A 120 -12.08 -4.85 -6.16
CA ASN A 120 -11.54 -5.93 -6.98
C ASN A 120 -12.63 -6.96 -7.31
N GLN A 121 -13.44 -7.38 -6.34
CA GLN A 121 -14.58 -8.28 -6.58
C GLN A 121 -15.57 -7.70 -7.61
N LEU A 122 -15.87 -6.40 -7.52
CA LEU A 122 -16.73 -5.72 -8.48
C LEU A 122 -16.14 -5.74 -9.89
N ILE A 123 -14.85 -5.41 -10.01
CA ILE A 123 -14.12 -5.45 -11.28
C ILE A 123 -14.08 -6.88 -11.83
N ASP A 124 -13.82 -7.89 -10.99
CA ASP A 124 -13.66 -9.29 -11.38
C ASP A 124 -14.98 -9.95 -11.80
N ALA A 125 -16.09 -9.60 -11.15
CA ALA A 125 -17.41 -10.14 -11.46
C ALA A 125 -18.06 -9.54 -12.71
N ALA A 126 -17.62 -8.37 -13.16
CA ALA A 126 -18.28 -7.68 -14.28
C ALA A 126 -17.93 -8.31 -15.64
N ASP A 127 -18.90 -8.54 -16.52
CA ASP A 127 -18.63 -8.97 -17.92
C ASP A 127 -18.12 -7.82 -18.80
N ARG A 128 -18.37 -6.58 -18.36
CA ARG A 128 -17.98 -5.33 -19.01
C ARG A 128 -17.63 -4.27 -17.98
N TYR A 129 -16.77 -3.34 -18.35
CA TYR A 129 -16.42 -2.19 -17.51
C TYR A 129 -17.50 -1.11 -17.61
N GLY A 130 -18.67 -1.37 -17.02
CA GLY A 130 -19.78 -0.42 -16.97
C GLY A 130 -19.43 0.82 -16.13
N THR A 131 -20.00 1.97 -16.49
CA THR A 131 -19.75 3.27 -15.84
C THR A 131 -19.93 3.19 -14.32
N GLU A 132 -21.02 2.60 -13.83
CA GLU A 132 -21.29 2.48 -12.38
C GLU A 132 -20.19 1.69 -11.64
N ALA A 133 -19.72 0.59 -12.22
CA ALA A 133 -18.66 -0.22 -11.64
C ALA A 133 -17.30 0.49 -11.66
N VAL A 134 -17.03 1.23 -12.75
CA VAL A 134 -15.85 2.08 -12.89
C VAL A 134 -15.87 3.18 -11.83
N GLU A 135 -16.96 3.95 -11.73
CA GLU A 135 -17.09 5.05 -10.76
C GLU A 135 -16.98 4.55 -9.31
N ALA A 136 -17.67 3.47 -8.95
CA ALA A 136 -17.58 2.89 -7.62
C ALA A 136 -16.14 2.48 -7.26
N SER A 137 -15.42 1.87 -8.21
CA SER A 137 -14.01 1.48 -8.01
C SER A 137 -13.09 2.70 -7.91
N LEU A 138 -13.33 3.75 -8.71
CA LEU A 138 -12.57 5.00 -8.62
C LEU A 138 -12.79 5.70 -7.27
N MET A 139 -14.02 5.72 -6.77
CA MET A 139 -14.33 6.23 -5.43
C MET A 139 -13.66 5.41 -4.34
N ALA A 140 -13.61 4.08 -4.49
CA ALA A 140 -12.88 3.20 -3.58
C ALA A 140 -11.37 3.49 -3.57
N PHE A 141 -10.75 3.75 -4.74
CA PHE A 141 -9.34 4.14 -4.78
C PHE A 141 -9.09 5.52 -4.16
N GLN A 142 -10.02 6.46 -4.35
CA GLN A 142 -9.92 7.79 -3.75
C GLN A 142 -10.08 7.77 -2.22
N SER A 143 -10.95 6.93 -1.68
CA SER A 143 -11.17 6.86 -0.22
C SER A 143 -9.91 6.44 0.54
N LEU A 144 -9.03 5.62 -0.07
CA LEU A 144 -7.74 5.26 0.52
C LEU A 144 -6.80 6.45 0.72
N GLN A 145 -6.92 7.49 -0.12
CA GLN A 145 -6.15 8.72 0.10
C GLN A 145 -6.58 9.44 1.39
N VAL A 146 -7.85 9.27 1.79
CA VAL A 146 -8.38 9.80 3.04
C VAL A 146 -8.04 8.87 4.21
N THR A 147 -8.09 7.55 4.00
CA THR A 147 -7.73 6.55 5.02
C THR A 147 -6.30 6.73 5.52
N PHE A 148 -5.35 7.06 4.63
CA PHE A 148 -3.94 7.25 4.97
C PHE A 148 -3.53 8.75 4.95
N ALA A 149 -4.42 9.62 5.39
CA ALA A 149 -4.19 11.08 5.35
C ALA A 149 -3.06 11.54 6.29
N GLU A 150 -2.82 10.87 7.42
CA GLU A 150 -1.70 11.23 8.30
C GLU A 150 -0.36 10.82 7.72
N GLU A 151 -0.26 9.62 7.15
CA GLU A 151 0.93 9.13 6.46
C GLU A 151 1.28 10.10 5.32
N ARG A 152 0.27 10.52 4.55
CA ARG A 152 0.43 11.55 3.52
C ARG A 152 0.87 12.88 4.11
N GLY A 153 0.24 13.34 5.20
CA GLY A 153 0.59 14.58 5.87
C GLY A 153 2.05 14.61 6.35
N ALA A 154 2.53 13.49 6.88
CA ALA A 154 3.92 13.31 7.27
C ALA A 154 4.85 13.38 6.05
N ALA A 155 4.54 12.65 4.97
CA ALA A 155 5.32 12.66 3.74
C ALA A 155 5.40 14.06 3.11
N ASP A 156 4.28 14.79 3.05
CA ASP A 156 4.19 16.15 2.54
C ASP A 156 4.99 17.13 3.40
N GLN A 157 5.03 16.93 4.73
CA GLN A 157 5.84 17.75 5.63
C GLN A 157 7.34 17.57 5.37
N TYR A 158 7.80 16.32 5.23
CA TYR A 158 9.21 16.03 4.96
C TYR A 158 9.64 16.47 3.55
N THR A 159 8.77 16.35 2.56
CA THR A 159 9.02 16.82 1.19
C THR A 159 9.39 18.30 1.14
N LYS A 160 8.76 19.13 2.01
CA LYS A 160 9.06 20.58 2.10
C LYS A 160 10.49 20.89 2.56
N LEU A 161 11.18 19.93 3.20
CA LEU A 161 12.58 20.10 3.61
C LEU A 161 13.55 20.01 2.42
N GLY A 162 13.15 19.35 1.32
CA GLY A 162 13.94 19.25 0.10
C GLY A 162 15.37 18.72 0.36
N PRO A 163 16.43 19.49 0.02
CA PRO A 163 17.81 19.07 0.28
C PRO A 163 18.16 18.85 1.76
N MET A 164 17.39 19.41 2.70
CA MET A 164 17.62 19.31 4.14
C MET A 164 17.04 18.04 4.77
N LEU A 165 16.55 17.10 3.97
CA LEU A 165 16.07 15.81 4.47
C LEU A 165 17.18 15.08 5.24
N PRO A 166 16.90 14.57 6.46
CA PRO A 166 17.85 13.75 7.22
C PRO A 166 18.29 12.52 6.43
N GLU A 167 19.53 12.09 6.60
CA GLU A 167 20.04 10.95 5.83
C GLU A 167 19.37 9.63 6.22
N GLU A 168 19.09 9.45 7.51
CA GLU A 168 18.33 8.32 8.02
C GLU A 168 16.93 8.19 7.38
N TYR A 169 16.29 9.32 7.05
CA TYR A 169 15.01 9.33 6.31
C TYR A 169 15.20 8.83 4.88
N LYS A 170 16.25 9.28 4.18
CA LYS A 170 16.49 8.88 2.78
C LYS A 170 16.84 7.39 2.69
N GLU A 171 17.70 6.91 3.58
CA GLU A 171 18.14 5.52 3.64
C GLU A 171 16.97 4.57 3.91
N SER A 172 16.18 4.84 4.95
CA SER A 172 15.01 4.03 5.29
C SER A 172 13.94 4.04 4.20
N ARG A 173 13.68 5.21 3.58
CA ARG A 173 12.81 5.33 2.40
C ARG A 173 13.30 4.42 1.27
N GLN A 174 14.60 4.43 0.99
CA GLN A 174 15.20 3.61 -0.06
C GLN A 174 15.09 2.12 0.25
N ILE A 175 15.38 1.69 1.49
CA ILE A 175 15.26 0.29 1.91
C ILE A 175 13.81 -0.20 1.73
N PHE A 176 12.82 0.60 2.15
CA PHE A 176 11.42 0.21 2.02
C PHE A 176 11.00 0.12 0.53
N LEU A 177 11.48 1.03 -0.33
CA LEU A 177 11.24 0.94 -1.78
C LEU A 177 11.86 -0.33 -2.39
N GLU A 178 13.04 -0.73 -1.94
CA GLU A 178 13.67 -1.99 -2.35
C GLU A 178 12.84 -3.21 -1.90
N ASP A 179 12.31 -3.17 -0.69
CA ASP A 179 11.42 -4.22 -0.17
C ASP A 179 10.10 -4.32 -0.95
N LEU A 180 9.56 -3.19 -1.42
CA LEU A 180 8.40 -3.16 -2.33
C LEU A 180 8.74 -3.65 -3.75
N ALA A 181 9.96 -3.41 -4.21
CA ALA A 181 10.42 -3.78 -5.55
C ALA A 181 10.80 -5.28 -5.66
N ALA A 182 11.15 -5.92 -4.55
CA ALA A 182 11.50 -7.35 -4.47
C ALA A 182 10.30 -8.32 -4.61
N ARG A 183 9.21 -7.84 -5.20
CA ARG A 183 7.98 -8.57 -5.54
C ARG A 183 8.17 -9.64 -6.62
#